data_AF-A0A959MU05-F1
#
_entry.id   AF-A0A959MU05-F1
#
_cell.length_a   1.000
_cell.length_b   1.000
_cell.length_c   1.000
_cell.angle_alpha   90.00
_cell.angle_beta   90.00
_cell.angle_gamma   90.00
#
_symmetry.space_group_name_H-M   'P 1'
#
loop_
_entity.id
_entity.type
_entity.pdbx_description
1 polymer ?
#
loop_
_entity_poly.entity_id
_entity_poly.type
_entity_poly.pdbx_seq_one_letter_code
_entity_poly.pdbx_strand_id
1 'polypeptide(L)'
;MKKSFALEKDGPKNLEFSWGIGWKDFTIRQDGDVIGTIEGKEALREGREVTLKDGSRLYVRLNVGLMDSGFEILRDGKPLEGSNADPSSRIRSCFGLLILLAVLDILGAVFAVVFLSGEASARADGLIYGFIYLFLGFVYVFLALMVKKPSVTALYIAITLIVLEVLMGIGVMAMAGGAGSIFWAVIRILIAVYLGTSVKYFREARVQTN
;
A
#
# COMPACT_ATOMS: atom_id res chain seq x y z
N MET A 1 11.17 -12.30 -16.38
CA MET A 1 11.15 -11.92 -14.95
C MET A 1 10.97 -13.19 -14.12
N LYS A 2 11.46 -13.21 -12.88
CA LYS A 2 11.29 -14.36 -11.98
C LYS A 2 11.14 -13.94 -10.52
N LYS A 3 10.40 -14.72 -9.73
CA LYS A 3 10.22 -14.53 -8.29
C LYS A 3 10.13 -15.90 -7.61
N SER A 4 10.88 -16.08 -6.51
CA SER A 4 10.95 -17.33 -5.77
C SER A 4 10.39 -17.18 -4.37
N PHE A 5 9.66 -18.19 -3.90
CA PHE A 5 8.99 -18.24 -2.62
C PHE A 5 9.36 -19.50 -1.85
N ALA A 6 9.32 -19.41 -0.53
CA ALA A 6 9.42 -20.57 0.34
C ALA A 6 8.00 -21.13 0.57
N LEU A 7 7.89 -22.45 0.60
CA LEU A 7 6.62 -23.13 0.90
C LEU A 7 6.28 -23.09 2.40
N GLU A 8 7.29 -22.93 3.24
CA GLU A 8 7.20 -22.87 4.70
C GLU A 8 7.93 -21.62 5.21
N LYS A 9 7.54 -21.19 6.42
CA LYS A 9 8.17 -20.07 7.10
C LYS A 9 9.66 -20.35 7.30
N ASP A 10 10.50 -19.45 6.80
CA ASP A 10 11.97 -19.56 6.82
C ASP A 10 12.54 -20.80 6.09
N GLY A 11 11.72 -21.49 5.29
CA GLY A 11 12.12 -22.66 4.51
C GLY A 11 12.92 -22.32 3.24
N PRO A 12 13.45 -23.35 2.55
CA PRO A 12 14.14 -23.14 1.28
C PRO A 12 13.18 -22.58 0.22
N LYS A 13 13.65 -21.62 -0.57
CA LYS A 13 12.88 -21.01 -1.67
C LYS A 13 12.85 -21.94 -2.88
N ASN A 14 12.07 -23.00 -2.79
CA ASN A 14 11.97 -24.02 -3.82
C ASN A 14 10.86 -23.79 -4.85
N LEU A 15 9.95 -22.86 -4.60
CA LEU A 15 8.88 -22.51 -5.55
C LEU A 15 9.30 -21.29 -6.38
N GLU A 16 9.47 -21.46 -7.69
CA GLU A 16 9.85 -20.39 -8.61
C GLU A 16 8.73 -20.10 -9.62
N PHE A 17 8.43 -18.83 -9.79
CA PHE A 17 7.55 -18.32 -10.82
C PHE A 17 8.36 -17.52 -11.83
N SER A 18 8.18 -17.80 -13.11
CA SER A 18 8.84 -17.08 -14.20
C SER A 18 7.84 -16.67 -15.27
N TRP A 19 8.05 -15.49 -15.86
CA TRP A 19 7.16 -14.94 -16.88
C TRP A 19 7.87 -13.94 -17.80
N GLY A 20 7.38 -13.85 -19.03
CA GLY A 20 7.77 -12.88 -20.04
C GLY A 20 7.08 -11.52 -19.89
N ILE A 21 7.41 -10.59 -20.78
CA ILE A 21 6.79 -9.26 -20.82
C ILE A 21 5.27 -9.40 -21.02
N GLY A 22 4.49 -8.65 -20.23
CA GLY A 22 3.03 -8.72 -20.29
C GLY A 22 2.42 -10.00 -19.70
N TRP A 23 3.17 -10.72 -18.86
CA TRP A 23 2.74 -11.97 -18.20
C TRP A 23 2.55 -13.14 -19.17
N LYS A 24 3.29 -13.14 -20.28
CA LYS A 24 3.33 -14.29 -21.21
C LYS A 24 4.16 -15.43 -20.63
N ASP A 25 3.85 -16.65 -21.07
CA ASP A 25 4.61 -17.87 -20.76
C ASP A 25 4.85 -18.08 -19.26
N PHE A 26 3.80 -17.90 -18.46
CA PHE A 26 3.90 -18.00 -17.01
C PHE A 26 4.17 -19.45 -16.63
N THR A 27 5.30 -19.70 -15.97
CA THR A 27 5.77 -21.04 -15.61
C THR A 27 6.01 -21.12 -14.11
N ILE A 28 5.50 -22.19 -13.51
CA ILE A 28 5.64 -22.52 -12.09
C ILE A 28 6.58 -23.72 -11.97
N ARG A 29 7.64 -23.57 -11.19
CA ARG A 29 8.63 -24.62 -10.91
C ARG A 29 8.72 -24.94 -9.43
N GLN A 30 8.87 -26.21 -9.08
CA GLN A 30 9.15 -26.67 -7.73
C GLN A 30 10.42 -27.54 -7.74
N ASP A 31 11.45 -27.08 -7.03
CA ASP A 31 12.78 -27.71 -7.01
C ASP A 31 13.39 -27.85 -8.42
N GLY A 32 13.11 -26.88 -9.30
CA GLY A 32 13.58 -26.88 -10.70
C GLY A 32 12.64 -27.55 -11.71
N ASP A 33 11.72 -28.40 -11.26
CA ASP A 33 10.77 -29.11 -12.13
C ASP A 33 9.55 -28.25 -12.45
N VAL A 34 9.13 -28.23 -13.72
CA VAL A 34 7.92 -27.52 -14.14
C VAL A 34 6.69 -28.28 -13.65
N ILE A 35 5.95 -27.67 -12.72
CA ILE A 35 4.71 -28.24 -12.16
C ILE A 35 3.45 -27.64 -12.80
N GLY A 36 3.58 -26.50 -13.49
CA GLY A 36 2.46 -25.91 -14.21
C GLY A 36 2.87 -24.75 -15.11
N THR A 37 2.08 -24.54 -16.16
CA THR A 37 2.19 -23.39 -17.05
C THR A 37 0.83 -22.72 -17.21
N ILE A 38 0.81 -21.40 -17.39
CA ILE A 38 -0.40 -20.61 -17.61
C ILE A 38 -0.14 -19.71 -18.81
N GLU A 39 -0.93 -19.91 -19.86
CA GLU A 39 -0.76 -19.19 -21.12
C GLU A 39 -1.63 -17.93 -21.13
N GLY A 40 -0.94 -16.78 -21.11
CA GLY A 40 -1.58 -15.50 -21.29
C GLY A 40 -2.16 -14.89 -20.02
N LYS A 41 -2.32 -13.57 -20.07
CA LYS A 41 -2.74 -12.74 -18.94
C LYS A 41 -4.16 -13.04 -18.45
N GLU A 42 -5.07 -13.35 -19.37
CA GLU A 42 -6.48 -13.58 -19.00
C GLU A 42 -6.66 -14.91 -18.26
N ALA A 43 -6.03 -16.00 -18.71
CA ALA A 43 -6.00 -17.26 -17.97
C ALA A 43 -5.38 -17.09 -16.57
N LEU A 44 -4.36 -16.23 -16.47
CA LEU A 44 -3.73 -15.91 -15.19
C LEU A 44 -4.64 -15.08 -14.28
N ARG A 45 -5.54 -14.25 -14.84
CA ARG A 45 -6.54 -13.46 -14.08
C ARG A 45 -7.71 -14.30 -13.57
N GLU A 46 -8.14 -15.29 -14.35
CA GLU A 46 -9.12 -16.29 -13.89
C GLU A 46 -8.56 -17.12 -12.72
N GLY A 47 -7.25 -17.37 -12.79
CA GLY A 47 -6.49 -18.11 -11.80
C GLY A 47 -6.54 -19.62 -12.05
N ARG A 48 -5.48 -20.32 -11.66
CA ARG A 48 -5.31 -21.75 -11.90
C ARG A 48 -4.82 -22.44 -10.65
N GLU A 49 -5.36 -23.62 -10.39
CA GLU A 49 -4.90 -24.52 -9.35
C GLU A 49 -3.89 -25.53 -9.92
N VAL A 50 -2.79 -25.73 -9.20
CA VAL A 50 -1.71 -26.65 -9.53
C VAL A 50 -1.41 -27.49 -8.31
N THR A 51 -1.17 -28.79 -8.50
CA THR A 51 -0.83 -29.69 -7.39
C THR A 51 0.69 -29.68 -7.18
N LEU A 52 1.12 -29.50 -5.94
CA LEU A 52 2.52 -29.56 -5.53
C LEU A 52 2.97 -31.01 -5.33
N LYS A 53 4.30 -31.24 -5.29
CA LYS A 53 4.90 -32.57 -5.06
C LYS A 53 4.49 -33.22 -3.73
N ASP A 54 4.13 -32.41 -2.74
CA ASP A 54 3.65 -32.86 -1.43
C ASP A 54 2.14 -33.15 -1.41
N GLY A 55 1.45 -33.00 -2.55
CA GLY A 55 0.00 -33.19 -2.68
C GLY A 55 -0.84 -31.98 -2.28
N SER A 56 -0.24 -30.90 -1.76
CA SER A 56 -0.96 -29.66 -1.46
C SER A 56 -1.35 -28.93 -2.74
N ARG A 57 -2.40 -28.09 -2.66
CA ARG A 57 -2.94 -27.38 -3.82
C ARG A 57 -2.49 -25.92 -3.79
N LEU A 58 -1.85 -25.50 -4.88
CA LEU A 58 -1.40 -24.15 -5.10
C LEU A 58 -2.33 -23.45 -6.09
N TYR A 59 -3.09 -22.48 -5.60
CA TYR A 59 -3.89 -21.60 -6.44
C TYR A 59 -3.10 -20.33 -6.75
N VAL A 60 -3.02 -19.98 -8.04
CA VAL A 60 -2.27 -18.82 -8.53
C VAL A 60 -3.19 -17.96 -9.37
N ARG A 61 -3.31 -16.68 -9.01
CA ARG A 61 -4.08 -15.69 -9.75
C ARG A 61 -3.32 -14.38 -9.87
N LEU A 62 -3.36 -13.76 -11.04
CA LEU A 62 -2.92 -12.38 -11.24
C LEU A 62 -4.04 -11.44 -10.80
N ASN A 63 -3.82 -10.78 -9.67
CA ASN A 63 -4.68 -9.69 -9.23
C ASN A 63 -4.11 -8.38 -9.80
N VAL A 64 -4.87 -7.72 -10.68
CA VAL A 64 -4.50 -6.43 -11.26
C VAL A 64 -5.40 -5.36 -10.66
N GLY A 65 -4.95 -4.75 -9.56
CA GLY A 65 -5.57 -3.56 -9.00
C GLY A 65 -4.93 -2.28 -9.55
N LEU A 66 -5.60 -1.15 -9.33
CA LEU A 66 -5.12 0.18 -9.71
C LEU A 66 -3.75 0.54 -9.08
N MET A 67 -3.42 -0.09 -7.93
CA MET A 67 -2.20 0.17 -7.15
C MET A 67 -1.47 -1.07 -6.64
N ASP A 68 -2.01 -2.25 -6.88
CA ASP A 68 -1.31 -3.50 -6.61
C ASP A 68 -1.58 -4.44 -7.76
N SER A 69 -0.57 -4.62 -8.60
CA SER A 69 -0.53 -5.68 -9.59
C SER A 69 0.39 -6.76 -9.04
N GLY A 70 -0.19 -7.89 -8.68
CA GLY A 70 0.49 -8.93 -7.93
C GLY A 70 -0.07 -10.31 -8.17
N PHE A 71 0.73 -11.32 -7.81
CA PHE A 71 0.23 -12.68 -7.71
C PHE A 71 -0.38 -12.90 -6.34
N GLU A 72 -1.64 -13.29 -6.36
CA GLU A 72 -2.29 -13.97 -5.27
C GLU A 72 -1.94 -15.45 -5.38
N ILE A 73 -1.18 -15.92 -4.39
CA ILE A 73 -0.70 -17.30 -4.33
C ILE A 73 -1.24 -17.87 -3.04
N LEU A 74 -2.10 -18.87 -3.15
CA LEU A 74 -2.71 -19.56 -2.02
C LEU A 74 -2.25 -21.01 -2.02
N ARG A 75 -1.75 -21.51 -0.88
CA ARG A 75 -1.50 -22.93 -0.63
C ARG A 75 -2.61 -23.45 0.27
N ASP A 76 -3.40 -24.42 -0.21
CA ASP A 76 -4.58 -24.95 0.47
C ASP A 76 -5.54 -23.87 0.98
N GLY A 77 -5.74 -22.83 0.16
CA GLY A 77 -6.60 -21.69 0.48
C GLY A 77 -6.00 -20.64 1.42
N LYS A 78 -4.75 -20.82 1.88
CA LYS A 78 -4.05 -19.84 2.74
C LYS A 78 -3.02 -19.04 1.93
N PRO A 79 -2.91 -17.71 2.11
CA PRO A 79 -1.92 -16.91 1.42
C PRO A 79 -0.51 -17.37 1.75
N LEU A 80 0.31 -17.56 0.71
CA LEU A 80 1.71 -17.90 0.87
C LEU A 80 2.48 -16.70 1.45
N GLU A 81 3.33 -16.94 2.45
CA GLU A 81 4.14 -15.89 3.06
C GLU A 81 5.01 -15.18 2.02
N GLY A 82 5.04 -13.84 2.06
CA GLY A 82 5.76 -13.02 1.10
C GLY A 82 5.09 -12.86 -0.28
N SER A 83 3.92 -13.47 -0.52
CA SER A 83 3.07 -13.13 -1.67
C SER A 83 2.44 -11.74 -1.51
N ASN A 84 1.93 -11.14 -2.59
CA ASN A 84 1.24 -9.84 -2.48
C ASN A 84 -0.10 -9.96 -1.71
N ALA A 85 -0.59 -11.19 -1.52
CA ALA A 85 -1.73 -11.50 -0.68
C ALA A 85 -1.37 -11.63 0.81
N ASP A 86 -0.09 -11.53 1.19
CA ASP A 86 0.34 -11.55 2.58
C ASP A 86 -0.11 -10.27 3.31
N PRO A 87 -0.99 -10.37 4.32
CA PRO A 87 -1.45 -9.22 5.09
C PRO A 87 -0.31 -8.44 5.75
N SER A 88 0.78 -9.11 6.12
CA SER A 88 1.93 -8.49 6.79
C SER A 88 2.67 -7.49 5.87
N SER A 89 2.76 -7.83 4.58
CA SER A 89 3.35 -6.97 3.56
C SER A 89 2.51 -5.70 3.36
N ARG A 90 1.19 -5.86 3.29
CA ARG A 90 0.24 -4.73 3.17
C ARG A 90 0.27 -3.80 4.38
N ILE A 91 0.35 -4.34 5.59
CA ILE A 91 0.48 -3.54 6.82
C ILE A 91 1.78 -2.71 6.77
N ARG A 92 2.89 -3.33 6.33
CA ARG A 92 4.18 -2.64 6.19
C ARG A 92 4.12 -1.52 5.15
N SER A 93 3.45 -1.72 4.03
CA SER A 93 3.23 -0.67 3.03
C SER A 93 2.37 0.47 3.57
N CYS A 94 1.27 0.17 4.27
CA CYS A 94 0.43 1.20 4.90
C CYS A 94 1.21 2.01 5.94
N PHE A 95 2.02 1.34 6.77
CA PHE A 95 2.94 1.99 7.70
C PHE A 95 3.89 2.96 6.97
N GLY A 96 4.54 2.49 5.91
CA GLY A 96 5.47 3.30 5.12
C GLY A 96 4.79 4.54 4.50
N LEU A 97 3.58 4.39 3.97
CA LEU A 97 2.82 5.50 3.39
C LEU A 97 2.42 6.55 4.43
N LEU A 98 1.98 6.13 5.62
CA LEU A 98 1.65 7.06 6.70
C LEU A 98 2.89 7.80 7.22
N ILE A 99 4.04 7.12 7.32
CA ILE A 99 5.31 7.78 7.66
C ILE A 99 5.74 8.76 6.56
N LEU A 100 5.55 8.40 5.28
CA LEU A 100 5.84 9.32 4.18
C LEU A 100 4.99 10.59 4.27
N LEU A 101 3.68 10.45 4.51
CA LEU A 101 2.79 11.60 4.72
C LEU A 101 3.24 12.45 5.91
N ALA A 102 3.55 11.81 7.03
CA ALA A 102 4.05 12.51 8.22
C ALA A 102 5.30 13.35 7.92
N VAL A 103 6.27 12.78 7.20
CA VAL A 103 7.50 13.50 6.82
C VAL A 103 7.17 14.66 5.88
N LEU A 104 6.31 14.45 4.90
CA LEU A 104 5.90 15.51 3.96
C LEU A 104 5.21 16.67 4.68
N ASP A 105 4.36 16.39 5.66
CA ASP A 105 3.67 17.43 6.42
C ASP A 105 4.62 18.18 7.36
N ILE A 106 5.55 17.48 8.03
CA ILE A 106 6.58 18.13 8.85
C ILE A 106 7.48 19.02 7.98
N LEU A 107 7.86 18.57 6.79
CA LEU A 107 8.62 19.39 5.84
C LEU A 107 7.79 20.59 5.35
N GLY A 108 6.50 20.38 5.09
CA GLY A 108 5.55 21.45 4.74
C GLY A 108 5.44 22.49 5.85
N ALA A 109 5.43 22.06 7.11
CA ALA A 109 5.43 22.95 8.27
C ALA A 109 6.68 23.82 8.33
N VAL A 110 7.87 23.20 8.20
CA VAL A 110 9.14 23.93 8.16
C VAL A 110 9.16 24.91 6.98
N PHE A 111 8.70 24.47 5.81
CA PHE A 111 8.62 25.32 4.63
C PHE A 111 7.71 26.54 4.87
N ALA A 112 6.51 26.32 5.43
CA ALA A 112 5.58 27.39 5.74
C ALA A 112 6.18 28.42 6.71
N VAL A 113 6.85 27.96 7.77
CA VAL A 113 7.46 28.85 8.76
C VAL A 113 8.65 29.63 8.20
N VAL A 114 9.49 29.00 7.38
CA VAL A 114 10.74 29.62 6.89
C VAL A 114 10.50 30.53 5.68
N PHE A 115 9.64 30.13 4.74
CA PHE A 115 9.51 30.82 3.46
C PHE A 115 8.30 31.76 3.36
N LEU A 116 7.27 31.58 4.20
CA LEU A 116 6.08 32.45 4.18
C LEU A 116 6.16 33.58 5.22
N SER A 117 7.21 33.66 6.04
CA SER A 117 7.32 34.62 7.14
C SER A 117 7.87 36.02 6.78
N GLY A 118 7.93 36.37 5.49
CA GLY A 118 8.60 37.59 5.01
C GLY A 118 7.92 38.91 5.38
N GLU A 119 6.58 38.93 5.47
CA GLU A 119 5.80 40.12 5.81
C GLU A 119 5.03 39.91 7.14
N ALA A 120 4.72 40.97 7.88
CA ALA A 120 4.10 40.86 9.21
C ALA A 120 2.74 40.13 9.20
N SER A 121 1.93 40.33 8.16
CA SER A 121 0.68 39.61 7.92
C SER A 121 0.94 38.15 7.50
N ALA A 122 1.84 37.93 6.55
CA ALA A 122 2.20 36.60 6.05
C ALA A 122 2.87 35.72 7.12
N ARG A 123 3.53 36.33 8.11
CA ARG A 123 4.18 35.64 9.23
C ARG A 123 3.19 35.01 10.21
N ALA A 124 2.05 35.66 10.45
CA ALA A 124 0.99 35.07 11.28
C ALA A 124 0.40 33.83 10.59
N ASP A 125 0.10 33.95 9.30
CA ASP A 125 -0.43 32.85 8.49
C ASP A 125 0.57 31.69 8.39
N GLY A 126 1.84 31.99 8.07
CA GLY A 126 2.90 30.98 7.97
C GLY A 126 3.11 30.19 9.27
N LEU A 127 2.99 30.84 10.43
CA LEU A 127 3.03 30.17 11.73
C LEU A 127 1.80 29.28 11.96
N ILE A 128 0.60 29.78 11.68
CA ILE A 128 -0.64 29.01 11.84
C ILE A 128 -0.61 27.75 10.96
N TYR A 129 -0.32 27.92 9.66
CA TYR A 129 -0.19 26.78 8.74
C TYR A 129 0.93 25.84 9.17
N GLY A 130 2.09 26.40 9.58
CA GLY A 130 3.21 25.64 10.11
C GLY A 130 2.81 24.73 11.27
N PHE A 131 2.11 25.26 12.27
CA PHE A 131 1.65 24.47 13.42
C PHE A 131 0.62 23.41 13.03
N ILE A 132 -0.31 23.71 12.11
CA ILE A 132 -1.29 22.74 11.63
C ILE A 132 -0.61 21.56 10.93
N TYR A 133 0.32 21.84 9.99
CA TYR A 133 1.06 20.79 9.28
C TYR A 133 1.95 19.98 10.22
N LEU A 134 2.58 20.63 11.20
CA LEU A 134 3.40 19.95 12.20
C LEU A 134 2.55 19.00 13.05
N PHE A 135 1.39 19.47 13.51
CA PHE A 135 0.46 18.65 14.29
C PHE A 135 -0.06 17.47 13.48
N LEU A 136 -0.48 17.68 12.22
CA LEU A 136 -0.89 16.61 11.31
C LEU A 136 0.21 15.58 11.09
N GLY A 137 1.45 16.04 10.90
CA GLY A 137 2.61 15.17 10.80
C GLY A 137 2.75 14.23 12.00
N PHE A 138 2.63 14.76 13.22
CA PHE A 138 2.64 13.95 14.44
C PHE A 138 1.45 12.98 14.54
N VAL A 139 0.26 13.41 14.12
CA VAL A 139 -0.93 12.54 14.06
C VAL A 139 -0.69 11.37 13.10
N TYR A 140 -0.11 11.60 11.92
CA TYR A 140 0.22 10.53 10.99
C TYR A 140 1.30 9.59 11.51
N VAL A 141 2.33 10.08 12.24
CA VAL A 141 3.28 9.20 12.95
C VAL A 141 2.55 8.32 13.95
N PHE A 142 1.66 8.91 14.76
CA PHE A 142 0.90 8.16 15.76
C PHE A 142 0.01 7.09 15.10
N LEU A 143 -0.70 7.44 14.02
CA LEU A 143 -1.51 6.48 13.27
C LEU A 143 -0.66 5.38 12.62
N ALA A 144 0.53 5.71 12.11
CA ALA A 144 1.46 4.71 11.60
C ALA A 144 1.85 3.71 12.69
N LEU A 145 2.18 4.19 13.90
CA LEU A 145 2.49 3.31 15.03
C LEU A 145 1.30 2.43 15.43
N MET A 146 0.07 2.96 15.39
CA MET A 146 -1.14 2.17 15.64
C MET A 146 -1.37 1.11 14.56
N VAL A 147 -1.05 1.40 13.30
CA VAL A 147 -1.19 0.48 12.17
C VAL A 147 -0.30 -0.76 12.31
N LYS A 148 0.81 -0.70 13.07
CA LYS A 148 1.64 -1.89 13.37
C LYS A 148 0.88 -3.00 14.09
N LYS A 149 -0.14 -2.65 14.90
CA LYS A 149 -1.07 -3.61 15.50
C LYS A 149 -2.34 -3.55 14.65
N PRO A 150 -2.65 -4.53 13.77
CA PRO A 150 -3.60 -4.40 12.65
C PRO A 150 -4.95 -3.76 13.03
N SER A 151 -4.95 -2.43 13.09
CA SER A 151 -6.02 -1.62 13.66
C SER A 151 -6.80 -0.98 12.53
N VAL A 152 -7.96 -1.57 12.26
CA VAL A 152 -8.90 -1.07 11.24
C VAL A 152 -9.36 0.35 11.58
N THR A 153 -9.51 0.68 12.87
CA THR A 153 -9.90 2.02 13.32
C THR A 153 -8.86 3.07 12.96
N ALA A 154 -7.57 2.79 13.15
CA ALA A 154 -6.51 3.72 12.78
C ALA A 154 -6.49 3.99 11.27
N LEU A 155 -6.79 2.96 10.46
CA LEU A 155 -6.85 3.08 9.01
C LEU A 155 -8.01 3.98 8.55
N TYR A 156 -9.20 3.83 9.15
CA TYR A 156 -10.33 4.72 8.84
C TYR A 156 -10.04 6.18 9.23
N ILE A 157 -9.46 6.41 10.41
CA ILE A 157 -9.09 7.76 10.85
C ILE A 157 -8.10 8.37 9.85
N ALA A 158 -7.07 7.61 9.43
CA ALA A 158 -6.10 8.09 8.45
C ALA A 158 -6.77 8.47 7.11
N ILE A 159 -7.65 7.61 6.59
CA ILE A 159 -8.37 7.89 5.34
C ILE A 159 -9.22 9.15 5.47
N THR A 160 -9.97 9.30 6.56
CA THR A 160 -10.81 10.49 6.81
C THR A 160 -9.96 11.76 6.87
N LEU A 161 -8.83 11.73 7.56
CA LEU A 161 -7.91 12.87 7.64
C LEU A 161 -7.37 13.25 6.26
N ILE A 162 -6.90 12.28 5.48
CA ILE A 162 -6.38 12.53 4.12
C ILE A 162 -7.46 13.15 3.24
N VAL A 163 -8.69 12.64 3.28
CA VAL A 163 -9.81 13.18 2.50
C VAL A 163 -10.14 14.60 2.93
N LEU A 164 -10.24 14.87 4.25
CA LEU A 164 -10.49 16.20 4.77
C LEU A 164 -9.39 17.19 4.35
N GLU A 165 -8.14 16.77 4.41
CA GLU A 165 -6.99 17.57 4.01
C GLU A 165 -7.06 17.94 2.52
N VAL A 166 -7.37 16.98 1.65
CA VAL A 166 -7.58 17.22 0.22
C VAL A 166 -8.71 18.20 -0.03
N LEU A 167 -9.85 18.02 0.63
CA LEU A 167 -11.01 18.91 0.49
C LEU A 167 -10.69 20.34 0.95
N MET A 168 -10.01 20.50 2.09
CA MET A 168 -9.57 21.80 2.57
C MET A 168 -8.56 22.45 1.62
N GLY A 169 -7.59 21.68 1.12
CA GLY A 169 -6.60 22.18 0.17
C GLY A 169 -7.24 22.68 -1.14
N ILE A 170 -8.23 21.96 -1.66
CA ILE A 170 -9.01 22.38 -2.84
C ILE A 170 -9.81 23.65 -2.53
N GLY A 171 -10.47 23.72 -1.37
CA GLY A 171 -11.22 24.91 -0.95
C GLY A 171 -10.34 26.16 -0.86
N VAL A 172 -9.17 26.05 -0.24
CA VAL A 172 -8.19 27.15 -0.16
C VAL A 172 -7.70 27.57 -1.54
N MET A 173 -7.38 26.61 -2.42
CA MET A 173 -6.99 26.92 -3.80
C MET A 173 -8.07 27.68 -4.57
N ALA A 174 -9.33 27.25 -4.45
CA ALA A 174 -10.47 27.91 -5.11
C ALA A 174 -10.66 29.34 -4.62
N MET A 175 -10.49 29.59 -3.31
CA MET A 175 -10.59 30.93 -2.72
C MET A 175 -9.41 31.83 -3.08
N ALA A 176 -8.20 31.28 -3.19
CA ALA A 176 -6.99 32.02 -3.53
C ALA A 176 -6.88 32.38 -5.03
N GLY A 177 -7.79 31.88 -5.88
CA GLY A 177 -7.77 32.11 -7.33
C GLY A 177 -6.54 31.55 -8.05
N GLY A 178 -5.76 30.70 -7.37
CA GLY A 178 -4.49 30.19 -7.85
C GLY A 178 -4.60 28.77 -8.42
N ALA A 179 -3.77 28.47 -9.42
CA ALA A 179 -3.52 27.11 -9.86
C ALA A 179 -2.54 26.43 -8.90
N GLY A 180 -3.02 26.04 -7.72
CA GLY A 180 -2.21 25.19 -6.85
C GLY A 180 -2.01 23.80 -7.47
N SER A 181 -1.05 23.05 -6.95
CA SER A 181 -0.62 21.79 -7.55
C SER A 181 -1.68 20.70 -7.39
N ILE A 182 -2.48 20.44 -8.42
CA ILE A 182 -3.44 19.32 -8.50
C ILE A 182 -2.74 17.98 -8.19
N PHE A 183 -1.46 17.89 -8.53
CA PHE A 183 -0.62 16.71 -8.26
C PHE A 183 -0.58 16.33 -6.77
N TRP A 184 -0.53 17.30 -5.85
CA TRP A 184 -0.56 17.07 -4.41
C TRP A 184 -1.86 16.38 -3.96
N ALA A 185 -2.99 16.83 -4.49
CA ALA A 185 -4.30 16.26 -4.19
C ALA A 185 -4.42 14.84 -4.77
N VAL A 186 -3.96 14.65 -6.01
CA VAL A 186 -3.97 13.33 -6.67
C VAL A 186 -3.19 12.31 -5.86
N ILE A 187 -1.95 12.62 -5.42
CA ILE A 187 -1.16 11.68 -4.60
C ILE A 187 -1.91 11.27 -3.32
N ARG A 188 -2.55 12.23 -2.63
CA ARG A 188 -3.29 11.94 -1.39
C ARG A 188 -4.53 11.08 -1.64
N ILE A 189 -5.30 11.38 -2.69
CA ILE A 189 -6.45 10.55 -3.10
C ILE A 189 -5.98 9.13 -3.41
N LEU A 190 -4.88 9.00 -4.14
CA LEU A 190 -4.27 7.73 -4.48
C LEU A 190 -3.87 6.93 -3.22
N ILE A 191 -3.23 7.58 -2.24
CA ILE A 191 -2.90 6.95 -0.95
C ILE A 191 -4.17 6.56 -0.19
N ALA A 192 -5.18 7.42 -0.13
CA ALA A 192 -6.46 7.12 0.54
C ALA A 192 -7.15 5.89 -0.06
N VAL A 193 -7.17 5.78 -1.40
CA VAL A 193 -7.69 4.61 -2.11
C VAL A 193 -6.87 3.36 -1.74
N TYR A 194 -5.53 3.44 -1.75
CA TYR A 194 -4.67 2.33 -1.34
C TYR A 194 -4.98 1.84 0.08
N LEU A 195 -5.07 2.77 1.03
CA LEU A 195 -5.42 2.45 2.42
C LEU A 195 -6.82 1.84 2.51
N GLY A 196 -7.80 2.36 1.76
CA GLY A 196 -9.16 1.81 1.69
C GLY A 196 -9.18 0.36 1.19
N THR A 197 -8.45 0.05 0.12
CA THR A 197 -8.34 -1.34 -0.36
C THR A 197 -7.61 -2.26 0.64
N SER A 198 -6.80 -1.68 1.52
CA SER A 198 -6.04 -2.42 2.53
C SER A 198 -6.89 -2.85 3.74
N VAL A 199 -8.09 -2.27 3.95
CA VAL A 199 -8.98 -2.56 5.09
C VAL A 199 -9.29 -4.06 5.23
N LYS A 200 -9.51 -4.76 4.11
CA LYS A 200 -9.80 -6.20 4.11
C LYS A 200 -8.66 -7.00 4.78
N TYR A 201 -7.42 -6.72 4.39
CA TYR A 201 -6.22 -7.40 4.91
C TYR A 201 -6.00 -7.13 6.40
N PHE A 202 -6.35 -5.93 6.88
CA PHE A 202 -6.26 -5.61 8.32
C PHE A 202 -7.29 -6.39 9.15
N ARG A 203 -8.49 -6.65 8.61
CA ARG A 203 -9.48 -7.51 9.26
C ARG A 203 -8.99 -8.95 9.35
N GLU A 204 -8.42 -9.48 8.26
CA GLU A 204 -7.85 -10.83 8.20
C GLU A 204 -6.68 -11.00 9.19
N ALA A 205 -5.75 -10.03 9.22
CA ALA A 205 -4.62 -10.07 10.16
C ALA A 205 -5.06 -10.01 11.64
N ARG A 206 -6.13 -9.25 11.95
CA ARG A 206 -6.66 -9.18 13.32
C ARG A 206 -7.24 -10.50 13.79
N VAL A 207 -7.91 -11.26 12.91
CA VAL A 207 -8.45 -12.58 13.24
C VAL A 207 -7.34 -13.59 13.52
N GLN A 208 -6.18 -13.47 12.87
CA GLN A 208 -5.03 -14.37 13.10
C GLN A 208 -4.24 -14.06 14.38
N THR A 209 -4.42 -12.88 14.97
CA THR A 209 -3.68 -12.43 16.17
C THR A 209 -4.46 -12.68 17.47
N ASN A 210 -5.75 -13.02 17.37
CA ASN A 210 -6.64 -13.35 18.50
C ASN A 210 -6.85 -14.86 18.59
#